data_AF-A0A317MPT0-F1
#
_entry.id   AF-A0A317MPT0-F1
#
_cell.length_a   1.000
_cell.length_b   1.000
_cell.length_c   1.000
_cell.angle_alpha   90.00
_cell.angle_beta   90.00
_cell.angle_gamma   90.00
#
_symmetry.space_group_name_H-M   'P 1'
#
loop_
_entity.id
_entity.type
_entity.pdbx_description
1 polymer ?
#
loop_
_entity_poly.entity_id
_entity_poly.type
_entity_poly.pdbx_seq_one_letter_code
_entity_poly.pdbx_strand_id
1 'polypeptide(L)'
;MPGVDELPDTLRRSPKKAQRTWIEAHDSAVDEYGEGERAHRVAFAAVKRKFEKVGDHWEAKEGNGSGPSDEQAKNPRAGRRPGADRPTAGGVDAEATKDHLYKRARQLDVRGRSSMTKDELVEALRKESDRRTSRSGSSRRRSR
;
A
#
# COMPACT_ATOMS: atom_id res chain seq x y z
N MET A 1 14.48 9.88 -13.81
CA MET A 1 14.01 8.65 -14.48
C MET A 1 12.50 8.71 -14.56
N PRO A 2 11.86 8.30 -15.67
CA PRO A 2 10.41 8.29 -15.76
C PRO A 2 9.82 7.20 -14.86
N GLY A 3 8.65 7.45 -14.29
CA GLY A 3 8.03 6.57 -13.29
C GLY A 3 7.69 5.18 -13.80
N VAL A 4 7.55 5.01 -15.12
CA VAL A 4 7.40 3.67 -15.72
C VAL A 4 8.61 2.76 -15.45
N ASP A 5 9.81 3.34 -15.40
CA ASP A 5 11.06 2.59 -15.19
C ASP A 5 11.26 2.29 -13.71
N GLU A 6 10.85 3.21 -12.84
CA GLU A 6 10.96 3.08 -11.38
C GLU A 6 9.79 2.33 -10.73
N LEU A 7 8.82 1.87 -11.54
CA LEU A 7 7.60 1.27 -11.04
C LEU A 7 7.89 0.06 -10.13
N PRO A 8 7.46 0.11 -8.85
CA PRO A 8 7.67 -0.97 -7.90
C PRO A 8 7.01 -2.27 -8.35
N ASP A 9 7.63 -3.39 -8.01
CA ASP A 9 7.13 -4.72 -8.39
C ASP A 9 5.71 -5.02 -7.92
N THR A 10 5.35 -4.51 -6.74
CA THR A 10 3.99 -4.64 -6.23
C THR A 10 2.98 -3.96 -7.15
N LEU A 11 3.35 -2.81 -7.74
CA LEU A 11 2.52 -2.09 -8.68
C LEU A 11 2.54 -2.70 -10.09
N ARG A 12 3.66 -3.28 -10.53
CA ARG A 12 3.73 -4.01 -11.81
C ARG A 12 2.72 -5.17 -11.87
N ARG A 13 2.42 -5.80 -10.73
CA ARG A 13 1.40 -6.86 -10.59
C ARG A 13 -0.02 -6.33 -10.34
N SER A 14 -0.18 -5.03 -10.08
CA SER A 14 -1.48 -4.39 -9.82
C SER A 14 -2.24 -4.05 -11.10
N PRO A 15 -3.55 -3.74 -11.02
CA PRO A 15 -4.33 -3.21 -12.13
C PRO A 15 -3.70 -1.96 -12.76
N LYS A 16 -3.90 -1.77 -14.07
CA LYS A 16 -3.35 -0.64 -14.84
C LYS A 16 -3.67 0.74 -14.25
N LYS A 17 -4.82 0.89 -13.61
CA LYS A 17 -5.20 2.14 -12.94
C LYS A 17 -4.30 2.47 -11.75
N ALA A 18 -3.87 1.47 -10.97
CA ALA A 18 -2.93 1.65 -9.86
C ALA A 18 -1.53 2.02 -10.37
N GLN A 19 -1.07 1.34 -11.44
CA GLN A 19 0.19 1.66 -12.12
C GLN A 19 0.21 3.11 -12.57
N ARG A 20 -0.80 3.53 -13.34
CA ARG A 20 -0.94 4.90 -13.83
C ARG A 20 -0.99 5.93 -12.72
N THR A 21 -1.76 5.66 -11.65
CA THR A 21 -1.85 6.56 -10.49
C THR A 21 -0.48 6.78 -9.85
N TRP A 22 0.34 5.73 -9.75
CA TRP A 22 1.69 5.86 -9.22
C TRP A 22 2.61 6.62 -10.17
N ILE A 23 2.61 6.26 -11.46
CA ILE A 23 3.48 6.88 -12.48
C ILE A 23 3.19 8.38 -12.60
N GLU A 24 1.93 8.76 -12.77
CA GLU A 24 1.51 10.16 -12.91
C GLU A 24 1.91 10.97 -11.66
N ALA A 25 1.67 10.42 -10.46
CA ALA A 25 2.04 11.10 -9.22
C ALA A 25 3.56 11.14 -8.98
N HIS A 26 4.29 10.11 -9.43
CA HIS A 26 5.73 10.06 -9.35
C HIS A 26 6.36 11.12 -10.24
N ASP A 27 5.97 11.16 -11.52
CA ASP A 27 6.54 12.08 -12.50
C ASP A 27 6.28 13.53 -12.09
N SER A 28 5.05 13.86 -11.66
CA SER A 28 4.75 15.19 -11.11
C SER A 28 5.58 15.53 -9.87
N ALA A 29 5.84 14.55 -8.99
CA ALA A 29 6.64 14.79 -7.79
C ALA A 29 8.15 14.89 -8.09
N VAL A 30 8.64 14.23 -9.14
CA VAL A 30 10.00 14.43 -9.66
C VAL A 30 10.14 15.82 -10.26
N ASP A 31 9.16 16.28 -11.03
CA ASP A 31 9.16 17.63 -11.59
C ASP A 31 9.17 18.71 -10.48
N GLU A 32 8.44 18.48 -9.38
CA GLU A 32 8.34 19.44 -8.28
C GLU A 32 9.51 19.38 -7.30
N TYR A 33 9.98 18.19 -6.94
CA TYR A 33 10.92 17.98 -5.83
C TYR A 33 12.27 17.39 -6.25
N GLY A 34 12.44 17.03 -7.51
CA GLY A 34 13.55 16.23 -8.01
C GLY A 34 13.40 14.74 -7.73
N GLU A 35 14.31 13.96 -8.29
CA GLU A 35 14.37 12.51 -8.10
C GLU A 35 14.67 12.14 -6.64
N GLY A 36 14.08 11.03 -6.18
CA GLY A 36 14.42 10.41 -4.90
C GLY A 36 13.23 10.02 -4.03
N GLU A 37 13.52 9.74 -2.76
CA GLU A 37 12.57 9.14 -1.81
C GLU A 37 11.29 9.97 -1.62
N ARG A 38 11.38 11.30 -1.75
CA ARG A 38 10.21 12.18 -1.63
C ARG A 38 9.21 11.93 -2.75
N ALA A 39 9.66 11.82 -4.00
CA ALA A 39 8.80 11.51 -5.14
C ALA A 39 8.11 10.16 -4.97
N HIS A 40 8.87 9.15 -4.52
CA HIS A 40 8.35 7.81 -4.23
C HIS A 40 7.27 7.83 -3.14
N ARG A 41 7.49 8.56 -2.05
CA ARG A 41 6.51 8.70 -0.96
C ARG A 41 5.22 9.37 -1.42
N VAL A 42 5.31 10.42 -2.25
CA VAL A 42 4.14 11.09 -2.83
C VAL A 42 3.37 10.13 -3.74
N ALA A 43 4.06 9.41 -4.61
CA ALA A 43 3.46 8.43 -5.50
C ALA A 43 2.72 7.31 -4.75
N PHE A 44 3.33 6.76 -3.69
CA PHE A 44 2.66 5.77 -2.84
C PHE A 44 1.49 6.36 -2.04
N ALA A 45 1.57 7.63 -1.61
CA ALA A 45 0.44 8.30 -0.97
C ALA A 45 -0.75 8.41 -1.92
N ALA A 46 -0.51 8.76 -3.20
CA ALA A 46 -1.56 8.82 -4.22
C ALA A 46 -2.22 7.45 -4.45
N VAL A 47 -1.43 6.37 -4.51
CA VAL A 47 -1.95 5.00 -4.60
C VAL A 47 -2.81 4.65 -3.39
N LYS A 48 -2.30 4.84 -2.17
CA LYS A 48 -3.00 4.48 -0.92
C LYS A 48 -4.33 5.20 -0.70
N ARG A 49 -4.58 6.30 -1.42
CA ARG A 49 -5.88 7.00 -1.36
C ARG A 49 -7.01 6.23 -2.02
N LYS A 50 -6.73 5.45 -3.06
CA LYS A 50 -7.75 4.75 -3.89
C LYS A 50 -7.55 3.24 -3.94
N PHE A 51 -6.37 2.77 -3.58
CA PHE A 51 -5.97 1.38 -3.60
C PHE A 51 -5.45 0.96 -2.24
N GLU A 52 -5.58 -0.33 -1.95
CA GLU A 52 -5.04 -0.98 -0.77
C GLU A 52 -4.14 -2.14 -1.20
N LYS A 53 -3.16 -2.46 -0.37
CA LYS A 53 -2.23 -3.56 -0.61
C LYS A 53 -2.92 -4.88 -0.22
N VAL A 54 -2.99 -5.81 -1.16
CA VAL A 54 -3.55 -7.15 -0.98
C VAL A 54 -2.48 -8.16 -1.38
N GLY A 55 -1.76 -8.68 -0.38
CA GLY A 55 -0.65 -9.58 -0.64
C GLY A 55 0.55 -8.84 -1.26
N ASP A 56 0.90 -9.17 -2.48
CA ASP A 56 2.05 -8.60 -3.20
C ASP A 56 1.67 -7.67 -4.35
N HIS A 57 0.42 -7.21 -4.40
CA HIS A 57 -0.09 -6.23 -5.35
C HIS A 57 -1.10 -5.28 -4.67
N TRP A 58 -1.63 -4.33 -5.44
CA TRP A 58 -2.59 -3.33 -5.01
C TRP A 58 -3.94 -3.55 -5.69
N GLU A 59 -5.02 -3.46 -4.93
CA GLU A 59 -6.39 -3.56 -5.42
C GLU A 59 -7.18 -2.31 -5.08
N ALA A 60 -8.24 -2.03 -5.83
CA ALA A 60 -9.10 -0.88 -5.53
C ALA A 60 -9.80 -1.09 -4.17
N LYS A 61 -9.94 -0.02 -3.41
CA LYS A 61 -10.73 -0.02 -2.17
C LYS A 61 -12.22 -0.28 -2.49
N GLU A 62 -12.94 -0.87 -1.55
CA GLU A 62 -14.37 -1.16 -1.70
C GLU A 62 -15.17 0.14 -1.95
N GLY A 63 -16.20 0.08 -2.80
CA GLY A 63 -17.12 1.20 -3.04
C GLY A 63 -16.52 2.45 -3.69
N ASN A 64 -15.40 2.35 -4.42
CA ASN A 64 -14.59 3.50 -4.87
C ASN A 64 -14.06 4.36 -3.71
N GLY A 65 -13.85 3.75 -2.54
CA GLY A 65 -13.38 4.43 -1.33
C GLY A 65 -12.15 5.28 -1.61
N SER A 66 -12.33 6.59 -1.55
CA SER A 66 -11.26 7.59 -1.64
C SER A 66 -11.04 8.12 -0.24
N GLY A 67 -9.84 7.94 0.30
CA GLY A 67 -9.57 8.35 1.67
C GLY A 67 -8.25 7.85 2.22
N PRO A 68 -7.84 8.40 3.37
CA PRO A 68 -6.64 7.94 4.07
C PRO A 68 -6.76 6.44 4.38
N SER A 69 -5.65 5.71 4.24
CA SER A 69 -5.62 4.26 4.50
C SER A 69 -5.48 3.91 5.97
N ASP A 70 -4.89 4.80 6.76
CA ASP A 70 -4.60 4.59 8.17
C ASP A 70 -4.49 5.94 8.90
N GLU A 71 -4.34 5.87 10.22
CA GLU A 71 -4.20 7.04 11.10
C GLU A 71 -2.98 7.91 10.74
N GLN A 72 -1.91 7.31 10.21
CA GLN A 72 -0.75 8.07 9.75
C GLN A 72 -1.08 8.86 8.46
N ALA A 73 -1.87 8.30 7.55
CA ALA A 73 -2.34 9.02 6.36
C ALA A 73 -3.32 10.16 6.69
N LYS A 74 -4.03 10.08 7.81
CA LYS A 74 -4.87 11.19 8.33
C LYS A 74 -4.06 12.29 9.00
N ASN A 75 -2.83 12.01 9.43
CA ASN A 75 -2.08 12.86 10.32
C ASN A 75 -1.47 14.07 9.59
N PRO A 76 -1.97 15.31 9.81
CA PRO A 76 -1.46 16.49 9.12
C PRO A 76 -0.03 16.87 9.58
N ARG A 77 0.44 16.30 10.69
CA ARG A 77 1.76 16.56 11.29
C ARG A 77 2.81 15.53 10.89
N ALA A 78 2.42 14.47 10.16
CA ALA A 78 3.32 13.42 9.70
C ALA A 78 4.53 14.00 8.95
N GLY A 79 5.74 13.61 9.34
CA GLY A 79 7.00 14.10 8.77
C GLY A 79 7.28 15.61 8.95
N ARG A 80 6.41 16.37 9.63
CA ARG A 80 6.61 17.81 9.90
C ARG A 80 7.18 18.08 11.29
N ARG A 81 6.89 17.21 12.26
CA ARG A 81 7.36 17.34 13.65
C ARG A 81 7.94 16.00 14.13
N PRO A 82 9.13 16.00 14.74
CA PRO A 82 9.68 14.80 15.38
C PRO A 82 8.68 14.19 16.38
N GLY A 83 8.49 12.87 16.32
CA GLY A 83 7.59 12.14 17.21
C GLY A 83 6.09 12.28 16.90
N ALA A 84 5.71 12.99 15.83
CA ALA A 84 4.30 13.08 15.42
C ALA A 84 3.83 11.86 14.61
N ASP A 85 4.74 11.02 14.13
CA ASP A 85 4.40 9.88 13.28
C ASP A 85 3.67 8.77 14.06
N ARG A 86 2.65 8.21 13.41
CA ARG A 86 1.84 7.08 13.89
C ARG A 86 2.22 5.80 13.15
N PRO A 87 1.96 4.62 13.75
CA PRO A 87 2.10 3.35 13.06
C PRO A 87 1.33 3.33 11.74
N THR A 88 1.94 2.76 10.70
CA THR A 88 1.28 2.57 9.39
C THR A 88 0.81 1.11 9.22
N ALA A 89 -0.27 0.96 8.47
CA ALA A 89 -0.82 -0.33 8.07
C ALA A 89 -0.10 -0.92 6.83
N GLY A 90 0.99 -0.29 6.34
CA GLY A 90 1.80 -0.85 5.25
C GLY A 90 1.07 -0.91 3.90
N GLY A 91 0.07 -0.06 3.70
CA GLY A 91 -0.77 -0.02 2.50
C GLY A 91 -2.09 -0.78 2.63
N VAL A 92 -2.32 -1.53 3.73
CA VAL A 92 -3.64 -2.08 4.06
C VAL A 92 -4.59 -0.94 4.45
N ASP A 93 -5.86 -1.05 4.09
CA ASP A 93 -6.88 -0.06 4.44
C ASP A 93 -7.43 -0.29 5.85
N ALA A 94 -6.73 0.21 6.86
CA ALA A 94 -7.14 0.08 8.26
C ALA A 94 -8.47 0.80 8.57
N GLU A 95 -8.88 1.74 7.71
CA GLU A 95 -10.17 2.43 7.82
C GLU A 95 -11.35 1.60 7.32
N ALA A 96 -11.10 0.52 6.57
CA ALA A 96 -12.17 -0.30 6.03
C ALA A 96 -13.01 -0.99 7.10
N THR A 97 -14.19 -1.46 6.71
CA THR A 97 -15.06 -2.22 7.61
C THR A 97 -14.41 -3.55 7.98
N LYS A 98 -14.79 -4.12 9.14
CA LYS A 98 -14.32 -5.45 9.56
C LYS A 98 -14.65 -6.49 8.48
N ASP A 99 -15.82 -6.40 7.88
CA ASP A 99 -16.27 -7.34 6.84
C ASP A 99 -15.38 -7.27 5.59
N HIS A 100 -15.01 -6.06 5.16
CA HIS A 100 -14.07 -5.89 4.05
C HIS A 100 -12.70 -6.51 4.36
N LEU A 101 -12.14 -6.19 5.52
CA LEU A 101 -10.87 -6.75 5.97
C LEU A 101 -10.93 -8.28 6.10
N TYR A 102 -12.08 -8.81 6.54
CA TYR A 102 -12.32 -10.25 6.58
C TYR A 102 -12.34 -10.87 5.18
N LYS A 103 -13.00 -10.24 4.20
CA LYS A 103 -13.00 -10.68 2.79
C LYS A 103 -11.57 -10.70 2.23
N ARG A 104 -10.77 -9.65 2.49
CA ARG A 104 -9.34 -9.60 2.10
C ARG A 104 -8.53 -10.70 2.78
N ALA A 105 -8.74 -10.91 4.07
CA ALA A 105 -8.03 -11.96 4.82
C ALA A 105 -8.40 -13.36 4.31
N ARG A 106 -9.66 -13.55 3.88
CA ARG A 106 -10.11 -14.76 3.21
C ARG A 106 -9.46 -14.95 1.84
N GLN A 107 -9.37 -13.89 1.03
CA GLN A 107 -8.69 -13.93 -0.27
C GLN A 107 -7.21 -14.31 -0.16
N LEU A 108 -6.56 -13.92 0.94
CA LEU A 108 -5.16 -14.26 1.22
C LEU A 108 -4.98 -15.54 2.05
N ASP A 109 -6.04 -16.31 2.29
CA ASP A 109 -6.02 -17.55 3.10
C ASP A 109 -5.40 -17.38 4.49
N VAL A 110 -5.63 -16.23 5.12
CA VAL A 110 -5.18 -15.96 6.50
C VAL A 110 -5.92 -16.91 7.44
N ARG A 111 -5.14 -17.73 8.16
CA ARG A 111 -5.65 -18.67 9.17
C ARG A 111 -6.14 -17.92 10.41
N GLY A 112 -7.22 -18.40 11.02
CA GLY A 112 -7.81 -17.79 12.22
C GLY A 112 -8.61 -16.49 11.99
N ARG A 113 -8.69 -16.00 10.74
CA ARG A 113 -9.38 -14.75 10.37
C ARG A 113 -10.82 -14.59 10.92
N SER A 114 -11.55 -15.68 11.09
CA SER A 114 -12.95 -15.63 11.56
C SER A 114 -13.10 -15.22 13.02
N SER A 115 -12.07 -15.43 13.84
CA SER A 115 -12.08 -15.03 15.26
C SER A 115 -11.42 -13.67 15.49
N MET A 116 -10.78 -13.10 14.47
CA MET A 116 -10.03 -11.86 14.60
C MET A 116 -10.96 -10.64 14.72
N THR A 117 -10.54 -9.69 15.54
CA THR A 117 -11.02 -8.31 15.59
C THR A 117 -10.58 -7.53 14.34
N LYS A 118 -11.09 -6.31 14.18
CA LYS A 118 -10.71 -5.44 13.06
C LYS A 118 -9.20 -5.19 13.04
N ASP A 119 -8.63 -4.81 14.18
CA ASP A 119 -7.20 -4.49 14.29
C ASP A 119 -6.31 -5.71 14.05
N GLU A 120 -6.72 -6.89 14.55
CA GLU A 120 -6.02 -8.14 14.28
C GLU A 120 -6.07 -8.51 12.79
N LEU A 121 -7.17 -8.25 12.09
CA LEU A 121 -7.26 -8.45 10.64
C LEU A 121 -6.31 -7.51 9.89
N VAL A 122 -6.24 -6.23 10.26
CA VAL A 122 -5.29 -5.26 9.65
C VAL A 122 -3.86 -5.76 9.83
N GLU A 123 -3.49 -6.13 11.05
CA GLU A 123 -2.15 -6.62 11.38
C GLU A 123 -1.81 -7.93 10.66
N ALA A 124 -2.75 -8.87 10.59
CA ALA A 124 -2.57 -10.12 9.87
C ALA A 124 -2.41 -9.90 8.35
N LEU A 125 -3.20 -9.01 7.76
CA LEU A 125 -3.10 -8.61 6.36
C LEU A 125 -1.76 -7.93 6.05
N ARG A 126 -1.30 -7.03 6.93
CA ARG A 126 0.01 -6.36 6.79
C ARG A 126 1.13 -7.40 6.78
N LYS A 127 1.16 -8.28 7.79
CA LYS A 127 2.17 -9.35 7.90
C LYS A 127 2.16 -10.30 6.70
N GLU A 128 0.98 -10.69 6.24
CA GLU A 128 0.85 -11.57 5.07
C GLU A 128 1.32 -10.87 3.78
N SER A 129 0.98 -9.59 3.61
CA SER A 129 1.41 -8.79 2.47
C SER A 129 2.94 -8.62 2.42
N ASP A 130 3.57 -8.39 3.57
CA ASP A 130 5.03 -8.27 3.66
C ASP A 130 5.73 -9.61 3.41
N ARG A 131 5.15 -10.71 3.88
CA ARG A 131 5.62 -12.07 3.59
C ARG A 131 5.55 -12.40 2.11
N ARG A 132 4.44 -12.07 1.42
CA ARG A 132 4.31 -12.32 -0.03
C ARG A 132 5.24 -11.41 -0.84
N THR A 133 5.32 -10.13 -0.48
CA THR A 133 6.22 -9.17 -1.15
C THR A 133 7.68 -9.61 -1.06
N SER A 134 8.14 -10.05 0.13
CA SER A 134 9.52 -10.53 0.31
C SER A 134 9.83 -11.81 -0.47
N ARG A 135 8.88 -12.76 -0.56
CA ARG A 135 9.02 -13.97 -1.38
C ARG A 135 9.10 -13.66 -2.87
N SER A 136 8.23 -12.78 -3.37
CA SER A 136 8.23 -12.37 -4.78
C SER A 136 9.53 -11.64 -5.16
N GLY A 137 10.12 -10.87 -4.24
CA GLY A 137 11.44 -10.26 -4.42
C GLY A 137 12.60 -11.26 -4.38
N SER A 138 12.52 -12.27 -3.50
CA SER A 138 13.56 -13.31 -3.36
C SER A 138 13.63 -14.25 -4.58
N SER A 139 12.48 -14.57 -5.20
CA SER A 139 12.39 -15.38 -6.42
C SER A 139 13.16 -14.76 -7.60
N ARG A 140 13.11 -13.43 -7.76
CA ARG A 140 13.85 -12.72 -8.82
C ARG A 140 15.36 -12.67 -8.60
N ARG A 141 15.82 -12.62 -7.34
CA ARG A 141 17.26 -12.65 -7.01
C ARG A 141 17.92 -14.00 -7.29
N ARG A 142 17.16 -15.10 -7.31
CA ARG A 142 17.68 -16.44 -7.69
C ARG A 142 17.64 -16.71 -9.19
N SER A 143 17.00 -15.85 -9.97
CA SER A 143 16.79 -16.00 -11.42
C SER A 143 17.74 -15.13 -12.26
N ARG A 144 18.76 -14.55 -11.63
CA ARG A 144 19.86 -13.77 -12.23
C ARG A 144 21.18 -14.41 -11.83
#